data_AF-A0A9N9TGP1-F1
#
_entry.id   AF-A0A9N9TGP1-F1
#
_cell.length_a   1.000
_cell.length_b   1.000
_cell.length_c   1.000
_cell.angle_alpha   90.00
_cell.angle_beta   90.00
_cell.angle_gamma   90.00
#
_symmetry.space_group_name_H-M   'P 1'
#
loop_
_entity.id
_entity.type
_entity.pdbx_description
1 polymer ?
#
loop_
_entity_poly.entity_id
_entity_poly.type
_entity_poly.pdbx_seq_one_letter_code
_entity_poly.pdbx_strand_id
1 'polypeptide(L)'
;MCELEPIQRPPDLSCKLIKPMCLSLFDRLAWPKAERVLAVYKCHAYHMTRPRVELIKSRLQELYAMTAEETEAYFLMNLEKQRQLQKRRELKKKMKMAFLKKRKQQQVDCAYKFLKRLLVMGMRFAAKNPVPPLLCVRLRILSDVILEQLCDLRGISQPSREDPDKCGLFMITIADWFAIAVEVIYYIVQHKKNVELDDIFKRFAMEAADCSKSEFLLQTTDPQIDFECPP
;
A
#
# COMPACT_ATOMS: atom_id res chain seq x y z
N MET A 1 51.98 -14.57 53.89
CA MET A 1 53.26 -13.86 53.70
C MET A 1 53.80 -14.28 52.35
N CYS A 2 53.40 -13.57 51.29
CA CYS A 2 54.06 -13.60 49.99
C CYS A 2 54.26 -12.13 49.63
N GLU A 3 55.50 -11.71 49.64
CA GLU A 3 55.92 -10.33 49.40
C GLU A 3 55.70 -9.99 47.93
N LEU A 4 54.94 -8.92 47.68
CA LEU A 4 54.77 -8.33 46.36
C LEU A 4 56.00 -7.46 46.08
N GLU A 5 56.81 -7.87 45.11
CA GLU A 5 57.88 -7.04 44.59
C GLU A 5 57.32 -5.74 44.00
N PRO A 6 57.92 -4.58 44.28
CA PRO A 6 57.47 -3.32 43.71
C PRO A 6 57.85 -3.27 42.22
N ILE A 7 56.82 -3.17 41.37
CA ILE A 7 56.96 -2.93 39.93
C ILE A 7 57.76 -1.63 39.74
N GLN A 8 59.01 -1.78 39.26
CA GLN A 8 59.86 -0.68 38.88
C GLN A 8 59.17 0.10 37.75
N ARG A 9 58.87 1.39 37.99
CA ARG A 9 58.44 2.30 36.93
C ARG A 9 59.59 2.43 35.93
N PRO A 10 59.33 2.30 34.62
CA PRO A 10 60.37 2.59 33.63
C PRO A 10 60.81 4.04 33.76
N PRO A 11 62.11 4.32 33.53
CA PRO A 11 62.68 5.65 33.68
C PRO A 11 62.07 6.61 32.65
N ASP A 12 61.80 7.82 33.13
CA ASP A 12 61.46 9.04 32.42
C ASP A 12 61.67 8.97 30.90
N LEU A 13 60.59 8.64 30.17
CA LEU A 13 60.46 9.05 28.79
C LEU A 13 60.31 10.56 28.79
N SER A 14 61.47 11.22 28.72
CA SER A 14 61.66 12.59 28.30
C SER A 14 60.48 13.04 27.46
N CYS A 15 59.76 14.06 27.91
CA CYS A 15 58.86 14.83 27.07
C CYS A 15 59.70 15.45 25.95
N LYS A 16 60.01 14.66 24.93
CA LYS A 16 60.27 15.19 23.60
C LYS A 16 58.97 15.88 23.26
N LEU A 17 58.96 17.20 23.38
CA LEU A 17 57.98 18.04 22.73
C LEU A 17 58.03 17.66 21.24
N ILE A 18 57.16 16.72 20.86
CA ILE A 18 56.81 16.48 19.48
C ILE A 18 56.26 17.83 19.06
N LYS A 19 57.03 18.56 18.22
CA LYS A 19 56.55 19.76 17.53
C LYS A 19 55.09 19.50 17.15
N PRO A 20 54.12 20.39 17.47
CA PRO A 20 52.77 20.17 17.01
C PRO A 20 52.87 20.11 15.49
N MET A 21 52.79 18.89 14.94
CA MET A 21 52.73 18.68 13.52
C MET A 21 51.44 19.39 13.14
N CYS A 22 51.56 20.50 12.42
CA CYS A 22 50.42 21.23 11.90
C CYS A 22 49.71 20.27 10.95
N LEU A 23 48.82 19.45 11.49
CA LEU A 23 48.01 18.51 10.73
C LEU A 23 47.32 19.33 9.65
N SER A 24 47.52 18.93 8.41
CA SER A 24 46.86 19.60 7.30
C SER A 24 45.34 19.55 7.51
N LEU A 25 44.60 20.46 6.88
CA LEU A 25 43.13 20.40 6.92
C LEU A 25 42.63 19.02 6.47
N PHE A 26 43.33 18.41 5.50
CA PHE A 26 43.08 17.04 5.05
C PHE A 26 43.25 16.01 6.16
N ASP A 27 44.31 16.10 6.96
CA ASP A 27 44.53 15.16 8.08
C ASP A 27 43.48 15.32 9.19
N ARG A 28 43.03 16.56 9.44
CA ARG A 28 41.92 16.82 10.39
C ARG A 28 40.59 16.24 9.91
N LEU A 29 40.31 16.31 8.61
CA LEU A 29 39.10 15.77 8.01
C LEU A 29 39.16 14.23 7.86
N ALA A 30 40.36 13.68 7.68
CA ALA A 30 40.61 12.24 7.66
C ALA A 30 40.43 11.61 9.06
N TRP A 31 40.54 12.40 10.13
CA TRP A 31 40.32 11.91 11.48
C TRP A 31 38.85 11.55 11.72
N PRO A 32 38.55 10.29 12.10
CA PRO A 32 37.17 9.89 12.31
C PRO A 32 36.59 10.57 13.56
N LYS A 33 35.41 11.18 13.40
CA LYS A 33 34.65 11.74 14.54
C LYS A 33 34.30 10.63 15.54
N ALA A 34 34.36 10.94 16.84
CA ALA A 34 34.07 10.00 17.92
C ALA A 34 32.73 9.27 17.75
N GLU A 35 31.70 9.99 17.31
CA GLU A 35 30.36 9.44 17.03
C GLU A 35 30.37 8.36 15.93
N ARG A 36 31.21 8.52 14.90
CA ARG A 36 31.29 7.56 13.79
C ARG A 36 32.02 6.30 14.22
N VAL A 37 33.11 6.43 14.97
CA VAL A 37 33.83 5.29 15.56
C VAL A 37 32.90 4.52 16.50
N LEU A 38 32.08 5.24 17.27
CA LEU A 38 31.11 4.64 18.17
C LEU A 38 30.00 3.89 17.42
N ALA A 39 29.49 4.46 16.32
CA ALA A 39 28.49 3.80 15.48
C ALA A 39 29.04 2.51 14.87
N VAL A 40 30.30 2.51 14.42
CA VAL A 40 30.97 1.30 13.89
C VAL A 40 31.09 0.23 14.98
N TYR A 41 31.50 0.59 16.19
CA TYR A 41 31.54 -0.35 17.31
C TYR A 41 30.14 -0.92 17.63
N LYS A 42 29.11 -0.07 17.71
CA LYS A 42 27.75 -0.52 18.06
C LYS A 42 27.10 -1.38 16.97
N CYS A 43 27.25 -1.01 15.70
CA CYS A 43 26.51 -1.60 14.60
C CYS A 43 27.27 -2.68 13.83
N HIS A 44 28.60 -2.75 13.97
CA HIS A 44 29.44 -3.61 13.15
C HIS A 44 30.52 -4.37 13.95
N ALA A 45 30.62 -4.23 15.28
CA ALA A 45 31.62 -4.99 16.06
C ALA A 45 31.49 -6.51 15.92
N TYR A 46 30.28 -7.04 15.71
CA TYR A 46 30.06 -8.48 15.53
C TYR A 46 30.61 -9.03 14.20
N HIS A 47 30.86 -8.16 13.22
CA HIS A 47 31.50 -8.52 11.94
C HIS A 47 33.03 -8.47 12.00
N MET A 48 33.61 -7.95 13.10
CA MET A 48 35.05 -7.73 13.22
C MET A 48 35.72 -8.79 14.09
N THR A 49 36.99 -9.07 13.80
CA THR A 49 37.84 -9.93 14.63
C THR A 49 38.07 -9.31 16.01
N ARG A 50 38.08 -10.12 17.09
CA ARG A 50 38.35 -9.69 18.48
C ARG A 50 39.47 -8.64 18.65
N PRO A 51 40.68 -8.79 18.08
CA PRO A 51 41.74 -7.80 18.23
C PRO A 51 41.40 -6.42 17.65
N ARG A 52 40.59 -6.36 16.58
CA ARG A 52 40.13 -5.09 16.00
C ARG A 52 39.07 -4.42 16.86
N VAL A 53 38.22 -5.21 17.52
CA VAL A 53 37.20 -4.71 18.45
C VAL A 53 37.87 -4.09 19.68
N GLU A 54 38.92 -4.72 20.21
CA GLU A 54 39.70 -4.19 21.33
C GLU A 54 40.43 -2.89 20.98
N LEU A 55 41.01 -2.80 19.77
CA LEU A 55 41.63 -1.56 19.27
C LEU A 55 40.60 -0.41 19.13
N ILE A 56 39.40 -0.72 18.65
CA ILE A 56 38.31 0.27 18.56
C ILE A 56 37.85 0.69 19.95
N LYS A 57 37.83 -0.24 20.92
CA LYS A 57 37.49 0.04 22.32
C LYS A 57 38.51 0.96 22.97
N SER A 58 39.82 0.68 22.84
CA SER A 58 40.87 1.56 23.38
C SER A 58 40.85 2.94 22.73
N ARG A 59 40.63 3.01 21.41
CA ARG A 59 40.52 4.29 20.70
C ARG A 59 39.30 5.10 21.12
N LEU A 60 38.18 4.45 21.42
CA LEU A 60 36.99 5.11 21.98
C LEU A 60 37.25 5.65 23.39
N GLN A 61 37.98 4.90 24.23
CA GLN A 61 38.37 5.36 25.57
C GLN A 61 39.22 6.62 25.49
N GLU A 62 40.21 6.66 24.59
CA GLU A 62 41.02 7.84 24.33
C GLU A 62 40.19 9.04 23.83
N LEU A 63 39.28 8.81 22.88
CA LEU A 63 38.47 9.88 22.27
C LEU A 63 37.44 10.50 23.22
N TYR A 64 36.93 9.74 24.17
CA TYR A 64 35.96 10.23 25.16
C TYR A 64 36.61 10.62 26.50
N ALA A 65 37.92 10.42 26.66
CA ALA A 65 38.67 10.71 27.89
C ALA A 65 38.02 10.10 29.16
N MET A 66 37.46 8.89 29.04
CA MET A 66 36.72 8.20 30.10
C MET A 66 37.49 6.98 30.59
N THR A 67 37.33 6.61 31.85
CA THR A 67 37.88 5.35 32.37
C THR A 67 37.11 4.15 31.79
N ALA A 68 37.75 2.98 31.73
CA ALA A 68 37.16 1.78 31.13
C ALA A 68 35.81 1.41 31.79
N GLU A 69 35.70 1.59 33.10
CA GLU A 69 34.50 1.30 33.90
C GLU A 69 33.35 2.29 33.58
N GLU A 70 33.64 3.59 33.51
CA GLU A 70 32.66 4.63 33.15
C GLU A 70 32.13 4.44 31.73
N THR A 71 33.00 3.98 30.82
CA THR A 71 32.64 3.75 29.43
C THR A 71 31.65 2.57 29.30
N GLU A 72 31.86 1.49 30.05
CA GLU A 72 30.95 0.33 30.07
C GLU A 72 29.60 0.68 30.70
N ALA A 73 29.60 1.40 31.83
CA ALA A 73 28.38 1.89 32.47
C ALA A 73 27.56 2.81 31.53
N TYR A 74 28.25 3.71 30.81
CA TYR A 74 27.62 4.60 29.83
C TYR A 74 26.95 3.84 28.68
N PHE A 75 27.59 2.78 28.17
CA PHE A 75 27.00 1.96 27.11
C PHE A 75 25.84 1.12 27.59
N LEU A 76 25.91 0.54 28.78
CA LEU A 76 24.79 -0.19 29.38
C LEU A 76 23.57 0.72 29.56
N MET A 77 23.75 1.91 30.14
CA MET A 77 22.65 2.87 30.31
C MET A 77 22.03 3.28 28.96
N ASN A 78 22.85 3.49 27.93
CA ASN A 78 22.34 3.83 26.60
C ASN A 78 21.57 2.68 25.95
N LEU A 79 22.05 1.45 26.12
CA LEU A 79 21.42 0.26 25.57
C LEU A 79 20.06 0.01 26.25
N GLU A 80 19.96 0.25 27.56
CA GLU A 80 18.70 0.23 28.30
C GLU A 80 17.73 1.31 27.84
N LYS A 81 18.18 2.57 27.68
CA LYS A 81 17.36 3.66 27.14
C LYS A 81 16.82 3.32 25.75
N GLN A 82 17.63 2.73 24.89
CA GLN A 82 17.19 2.28 23.56
C GLN A 82 16.14 1.17 23.65
N ARG A 83 16.34 0.16 24.50
CA ARG A 83 15.34 -0.90 24.73
C ARG A 83 14.02 -0.33 25.22
N GLN A 84 14.04 0.64 26.14
CA GLN A 84 12.83 1.30 26.63
C GLN A 84 12.11 2.09 25.52
N LEU A 85 12.85 2.84 24.69
CA LEU A 85 12.27 3.56 23.56
C LEU A 85 11.66 2.60 22.53
N GLN A 86 12.30 1.47 22.26
CA GLN A 86 11.78 0.45 21.36
C GLN A 86 10.47 -0.15 21.90
N LYS A 87 10.43 -0.52 23.18
CA LYS A 87 9.20 -0.99 23.85
C LYS A 87 8.05 0.02 23.74
N ARG A 88 8.33 1.32 23.94
CA ARG A 88 7.33 2.40 23.78
C ARG A 88 6.84 2.51 22.33
N ARG A 89 7.73 2.40 21.34
CA ARG A 89 7.37 2.42 19.91
C ARG A 89 6.50 1.22 19.53
N GLU A 90 6.82 0.03 20.02
CA GLU A 90 6.04 -1.19 19.79
C GLU A 90 4.64 -1.09 20.42
N LEU A 91 4.54 -0.59 21.65
CA LEU A 91 3.25 -0.38 22.32
C LEU A 91 2.38 0.60 21.53
N LYS A 92 2.95 1.73 21.07
CA LYS A 92 2.23 2.71 20.24
C LYS A 92 1.76 2.10 18.93
N LYS A 93 2.58 1.26 18.28
CA LYS A 93 2.18 0.53 17.07
C LYS A 93 1.02 -0.42 17.34
N LYS A 94 1.09 -1.23 18.40
CA LYS A 94 0.02 -2.16 18.80
C LYS A 94 -1.29 -1.43 19.08
N MET A 95 -1.26 -0.31 19.79
CA MET A 95 -2.46 0.49 20.07
C MET A 95 -3.06 1.11 18.80
N LYS A 96 -2.22 1.63 17.89
CA LYS A 96 -2.69 2.16 16.59
C LYS A 96 -3.41 1.07 15.77
N MET A 97 -2.85 -0.13 15.72
CA MET A 97 -3.46 -1.26 15.01
C MET A 97 -4.79 -1.70 15.64
N ALA A 98 -4.84 -1.78 16.97
CA ALA A 98 -6.08 -2.10 17.69
C ALA A 98 -7.18 -1.06 17.42
N PHE A 99 -6.84 0.23 17.41
CA PHE A 99 -7.76 1.31 17.10
C PHE A 99 -8.29 1.23 15.66
N LEU A 100 -7.41 1.02 14.68
CA LEU A 100 -7.80 0.85 13.28
C LEU A 100 -8.74 -0.35 13.08
N LYS A 101 -8.46 -1.47 13.75
CA LYS A 101 -9.32 -2.66 13.70
C LYS A 101 -10.71 -2.37 14.27
N LYS A 102 -10.80 -1.71 15.43
CA LYS A 102 -12.07 -1.30 16.04
C LYS A 102 -12.85 -0.35 15.13
N ARG A 103 -12.19 0.65 14.53
CA ARG A 103 -12.83 1.58 13.60
C ARG A 103 -13.38 0.88 12.36
N LYS A 104 -12.63 -0.07 11.79
CA LYS A 104 -13.10 -0.87 10.64
C LYS A 104 -14.32 -1.70 11.01
N GLN A 105 -14.31 -2.35 12.19
CA GLN A 105 -15.48 -3.09 12.68
C GLN A 105 -16.71 -2.20 12.85
N GLN A 106 -16.56 -1.03 13.47
CA GLN A 106 -17.67 -0.06 13.61
C GLN A 106 -18.22 0.41 12.26
N GLN A 107 -17.35 0.64 11.27
CA GLN A 107 -17.78 0.98 9.91
C GLN A 107 -18.58 -0.14 9.26
N VAL A 108 -18.13 -1.38 9.40
CA VAL A 108 -18.83 -2.56 8.90
C VAL A 108 -20.20 -2.70 9.59
N ASP A 109 -20.26 -2.56 10.91
CA ASP A 109 -21.53 -2.61 11.66
C ASP A 109 -22.50 -1.50 11.23
N CYS A 110 -22.00 -0.28 11.04
CA CYS A 110 -22.79 0.83 10.51
C CYS A 110 -23.28 0.55 9.09
N ALA A 111 -22.45 -0.02 8.22
CA ALA A 111 -22.84 -0.39 6.86
C ALA A 111 -23.95 -1.45 6.87
N TYR A 112 -23.83 -2.49 7.70
CA TYR A 112 -24.89 -3.49 7.85
C TYR A 112 -26.19 -2.91 8.40
N LYS A 113 -26.12 -2.01 9.39
CA LYS A 113 -27.31 -1.29 9.90
C LYS A 113 -27.96 -0.44 8.82
N PHE A 114 -27.17 0.25 8.00
CA PHE A 114 -27.66 1.03 6.87
C PHE A 114 -28.32 0.13 5.83
N LEU A 115 -27.66 -0.96 5.43
CA LEU A 115 -28.19 -1.94 4.48
C LEU A 115 -29.51 -2.54 4.98
N LYS A 116 -29.58 -2.91 6.26
CA LYS A 116 -30.82 -3.40 6.87
C LYS A 116 -31.94 -2.38 6.79
N ARG A 117 -31.67 -1.10 7.10
CA ARG A 117 -32.67 -0.02 6.97
C ARG A 117 -33.13 0.15 5.53
N LEU A 118 -32.20 0.13 4.57
CA LEU A 118 -32.49 0.25 3.14
C LEU A 118 -33.35 -0.92 2.66
N LEU A 119 -33.03 -2.16 3.04
CA LEU A 119 -33.84 -3.33 2.74
C LEU A 119 -35.24 -3.24 3.34
N VAL A 120 -35.37 -2.82 4.61
CA VAL A 120 -36.68 -2.63 5.24
C VAL A 120 -37.50 -1.55 4.54
N MET A 121 -36.87 -0.45 4.14
CA MET A 121 -37.52 0.59 3.35
C MET A 121 -37.93 0.08 1.97
N GLY A 122 -37.08 -0.67 1.28
CA GLY A 122 -37.37 -1.28 -0.02
C GLY A 122 -38.53 -2.27 0.06
N MET A 123 -38.55 -3.15 1.07
CA MET A 123 -39.65 -4.08 1.32
C MET A 123 -40.97 -3.35 1.61
N ARG A 124 -40.93 -2.29 2.44
CA ARG A 124 -42.11 -1.45 2.70
C ARG A 124 -42.60 -0.70 1.46
N PHE A 125 -41.68 -0.29 0.60
CA PHE A 125 -42.01 0.38 -0.67
C PHE A 125 -42.66 -0.60 -1.65
N ALA A 126 -42.09 -1.80 -1.81
CA ALA A 126 -42.65 -2.86 -2.65
C ALA A 126 -44.04 -3.30 -2.17
N ALA A 127 -44.24 -3.42 -0.85
CA ALA A 127 -45.55 -3.75 -0.29
C ALA A 127 -46.61 -2.66 -0.54
N LYS A 128 -46.22 -1.39 -0.64
CA LYS A 128 -47.15 -0.27 -0.88
C LYS A 128 -47.42 -0.04 -2.37
N ASN A 129 -46.47 -0.38 -3.23
CA ASN A 129 -46.55 -0.19 -4.67
C ASN A 129 -46.42 -1.55 -5.35
N PRO A 130 -47.52 -2.33 -5.43
CA PRO A 130 -47.50 -3.59 -6.17
C PRO A 130 -47.15 -3.31 -7.63
N VAL A 131 -46.17 -4.03 -8.15
CA VAL A 131 -45.74 -3.90 -9.55
C VAL A 131 -46.89 -4.36 -10.44
N PRO A 132 -47.24 -3.62 -11.51
CA PRO A 132 -48.16 -4.15 -12.51
C PRO A 132 -47.61 -5.46 -13.07
N PRO A 133 -48.48 -6.42 -13.42
CA PRO A 133 -48.04 -7.74 -13.87
C PRO A 133 -47.03 -7.60 -15.02
N LEU A 134 -45.89 -8.27 -14.92
CA LEU A 134 -44.85 -8.24 -15.95
C LEU A 134 -45.43 -8.76 -17.27
N LEU A 135 -45.56 -7.87 -18.25
CA LEU A 135 -46.11 -8.17 -19.58
C LEU A 135 -45.08 -8.81 -20.51
N CYS A 136 -43.78 -8.56 -20.29
CA CYS A 136 -42.71 -9.12 -21.11
C CYS A 136 -42.35 -10.54 -20.64
N VAL A 137 -42.41 -11.51 -21.57
CA VAL A 137 -42.09 -12.92 -21.31
C VAL A 137 -40.66 -13.08 -20.76
N ARG A 138 -39.69 -12.33 -21.31
CA ARG A 138 -38.29 -12.35 -20.84
C ARG A 138 -38.16 -11.95 -19.37
N LEU A 139 -38.84 -10.88 -18.98
CA LEU A 139 -38.83 -10.39 -17.59
C LEU A 139 -39.50 -11.37 -16.65
N ARG A 140 -40.58 -12.04 -17.09
CA ARG A 140 -41.25 -13.07 -16.33
C ARG A 140 -40.32 -14.25 -16.06
N ILE A 141 -39.63 -14.75 -17.09
CA ILE A 141 -38.62 -15.82 -16.95
C ILE A 141 -37.51 -15.40 -15.98
N LEU A 142 -36.99 -14.18 -16.13
CA LEU A 142 -35.95 -13.66 -15.23
C LEU A 142 -36.45 -13.58 -13.78
N SER A 143 -37.67 -13.11 -13.59
CA SER A 143 -38.32 -13.05 -12.27
C SER A 143 -38.53 -14.44 -11.69
N ASP A 144 -38.95 -15.43 -12.49
CA ASP A 144 -39.13 -16.82 -12.04
C ASP A 144 -37.80 -17.44 -11.59
N VAL A 145 -36.71 -17.21 -12.32
CA VAL A 145 -35.36 -17.64 -11.92
C VAL A 145 -34.96 -16.96 -10.61
N ILE A 146 -35.17 -15.65 -10.46
CA ILE A 146 -34.86 -14.93 -9.21
C ILE A 146 -35.70 -15.46 -8.04
N LEU A 147 -36.98 -15.74 -8.28
CA LEU A 147 -37.90 -16.27 -7.28
C LEU A 147 -37.46 -17.65 -6.81
N GLU A 148 -37.09 -18.54 -7.73
CA GLU A 148 -36.52 -19.86 -7.43
C GLU A 148 -35.31 -19.74 -6.50
N GLN A 149 -34.35 -18.88 -6.85
CA GLN A 149 -33.15 -18.66 -6.02
C GLN A 149 -33.47 -18.07 -4.64
N LEU A 150 -34.45 -17.16 -4.55
CA LEU A 150 -34.88 -16.59 -3.28
C LEU A 150 -35.57 -17.65 -2.39
N CYS A 151 -36.32 -18.57 -3.00
CA CYS A 151 -36.97 -19.68 -2.34
C CYS A 151 -35.94 -20.71 -1.84
N ASP A 152 -34.95 -21.06 -2.65
CA ASP A 152 -33.85 -21.96 -2.29
C ASP A 152 -33.04 -21.44 -1.10
N LEU A 153 -32.69 -20.15 -1.12
CA LEU A 153 -31.95 -19.50 -0.02
C LEU A 153 -32.73 -19.49 1.31
N ARG A 154 -34.06 -19.57 1.24
CA ARG A 154 -34.93 -19.55 2.42
C ARG A 154 -35.44 -20.94 2.81
N GLY A 155 -35.26 -21.96 1.96
CA GLY A 155 -35.83 -23.29 2.15
C GLY A 155 -37.36 -23.30 2.12
N ILE A 156 -37.97 -22.46 1.29
CA ILE A 156 -39.45 -22.34 1.17
C ILE A 156 -39.87 -22.89 -0.19
N SER A 157 -41.03 -23.57 -0.25
CA SER A 157 -41.62 -24.00 -1.53
C SER A 157 -41.94 -22.80 -2.43
N GLN A 158 -41.66 -22.92 -3.72
CA GLN A 158 -41.94 -21.88 -4.69
C GLN A 158 -43.45 -21.57 -4.74
N PRO A 159 -43.88 -20.32 -4.55
CA PRO A 159 -45.30 -19.97 -4.59
C PRO A 159 -45.83 -19.98 -6.03
N SER A 160 -47.07 -20.46 -6.21
CA SER A 160 -47.78 -20.33 -7.49
C SER A 160 -48.13 -18.87 -7.76
N ARG A 161 -48.01 -18.43 -9.02
CA ARG A 161 -48.43 -17.08 -9.44
C ARG A 161 -49.94 -16.94 -9.63
N GLU A 162 -50.66 -18.05 -9.82
CA GLU A 162 -52.11 -18.05 -10.06
C GLU A 162 -52.90 -17.83 -8.76
N ASP A 163 -52.53 -18.56 -7.70
CA ASP A 163 -53.12 -18.43 -6.36
C ASP A 163 -52.02 -18.27 -5.29
N PRO A 164 -51.39 -17.09 -5.17
CA PRO A 164 -50.34 -16.87 -4.21
C PRO A 164 -50.87 -16.62 -2.80
N ASP A 165 -50.32 -17.33 -1.81
CA ASP A 165 -50.42 -16.94 -0.41
C ASP A 165 -49.88 -15.53 -0.17
N LYS A 166 -50.28 -14.85 0.91
CA LYS A 166 -49.80 -13.48 1.23
C LYS A 166 -48.26 -13.36 1.25
N CYS A 167 -47.59 -14.39 1.76
CA CYS A 167 -46.12 -14.47 1.72
C CYS A 167 -45.59 -14.76 0.32
N GLY A 168 -46.28 -15.58 -0.46
CA GLY A 168 -45.97 -15.86 -1.86
C GLY A 168 -46.06 -14.60 -2.72
N LEU A 169 -47.13 -13.82 -2.56
CA LEU A 169 -47.34 -12.55 -3.27
C LEU A 169 -46.21 -11.54 -2.98
N PHE A 170 -45.75 -11.48 -1.73
CA PHE A 170 -44.62 -10.64 -1.35
C PHE A 170 -43.30 -11.10 -2.00
N MET A 171 -43.06 -12.40 -2.07
CA MET A 171 -41.85 -12.94 -2.70
C MET A 171 -41.86 -12.72 -4.22
N ILE A 172 -43.02 -12.94 -4.86
CA ILE A 172 -43.24 -12.69 -6.29
C ILE A 172 -43.02 -11.21 -6.61
N THR A 173 -43.59 -10.29 -5.83
CA THR A 173 -43.43 -8.84 -6.06
C THR A 173 -41.98 -8.40 -5.87
N ILE A 174 -41.25 -8.96 -4.92
CA ILE A 174 -39.80 -8.71 -4.77
C ILE A 174 -39.04 -9.20 -6.00
N ALA A 175 -39.31 -10.43 -6.45
CA ALA A 175 -38.65 -11.01 -7.62
C ALA A 175 -38.91 -10.17 -8.87
N ASP A 176 -40.14 -9.70 -9.06
CA ASP A 176 -40.52 -8.83 -10.18
C ASP A 176 -39.78 -7.48 -10.12
N TRP A 177 -39.66 -6.86 -8.94
CA TRP A 177 -38.87 -5.62 -8.75
C TRP A 177 -37.39 -5.83 -9.08
N PHE A 178 -36.80 -6.95 -8.66
CA PHE A 178 -35.42 -7.27 -8.97
C PHE A 178 -35.21 -7.54 -10.46
N ALA A 179 -36.14 -8.25 -11.12
CA ALA A 179 -36.06 -8.50 -12.55
C ALA A 179 -36.05 -7.19 -13.35
N ILE A 180 -36.92 -6.23 -13.01
CA ILE A 180 -36.93 -4.88 -13.62
C ILE A 180 -35.60 -4.17 -13.36
N ALA A 181 -35.11 -4.17 -12.11
CA ALA A 181 -33.86 -3.50 -11.77
C ALA A 181 -32.67 -4.07 -12.54
N VAL A 182 -32.58 -5.40 -12.68
CA VAL A 182 -31.53 -6.08 -13.44
C VAL A 182 -31.61 -5.71 -14.92
N GLU A 183 -32.81 -5.68 -15.51
CA GLU A 183 -32.98 -5.29 -16.91
C GLU A 183 -32.57 -3.84 -17.17
N VAL A 184 -32.94 -2.92 -16.27
CA VAL A 184 -32.53 -1.50 -16.34
C VAL A 184 -31.01 -1.38 -16.25
N ILE A 185 -30.37 -2.07 -15.30
CA ILE A 185 -28.91 -2.05 -15.17
C ILE A 185 -28.24 -2.63 -16.41
N TYR A 186 -28.74 -3.77 -16.91
CA TYR A 186 -28.24 -4.40 -18.13
C TYR A 186 -28.32 -3.44 -19.32
N TYR A 187 -29.45 -2.76 -19.49
CA TYR A 187 -29.64 -1.77 -20.55
C TYR A 187 -28.66 -0.60 -20.42
N ILE A 188 -28.49 -0.05 -19.22
CA ILE A 188 -27.53 1.04 -18.96
C ILE A 188 -26.10 0.61 -19.32
N VAL A 189 -25.70 -0.60 -18.91
CA VAL A 189 -24.36 -1.14 -19.21
C VAL A 189 -24.18 -1.36 -20.71
N GLN A 190 -25.17 -1.96 -21.37
CA GLN A 190 -25.10 -2.22 -22.80
C GLN A 190 -25.06 -0.93 -23.61
N HIS A 191 -25.86 0.06 -23.22
CA HIS A 191 -25.83 1.39 -23.83
C HIS A 191 -24.45 2.03 -23.71
N LYS A 192 -23.81 1.98 -22.53
CA LYS A 192 -22.45 2.49 -22.34
C LYS A 192 -21.43 1.79 -23.24
N LYS A 193 -21.50 0.45 -23.33
CA LYS A 193 -20.62 -0.32 -24.21
C LYS A 193 -20.79 0.05 -25.67
N ASN A 194 -22.03 0.25 -26.13
CA ASN A 194 -22.29 0.65 -27.51
C ASN A 194 -21.70 2.03 -27.80
N VAL A 195 -21.84 2.99 -26.87
CA VAL A 195 -21.21 4.31 -27.00
C VAL A 195 -19.68 4.21 -27.07
N GLU A 196 -19.07 3.39 -26.21
CA GLU A 196 -17.61 3.16 -26.23
C GLU A 196 -17.15 2.53 -27.56
N LEU A 197 -17.92 1.58 -28.11
CA LEU A 197 -17.64 0.97 -29.41
C LEU A 197 -17.74 1.99 -30.55
N ASP A 198 -18.77 2.84 -30.56
CA ASP A 198 -18.94 3.89 -31.56
C ASP A 198 -17.76 4.87 -31.55
N ASP A 199 -17.25 5.23 -30.37
CA ASP A 199 -16.08 6.10 -30.23
C ASP A 199 -14.81 5.42 -30.74
N ILE A 200 -14.65 4.11 -30.51
CA ILE A 200 -13.55 3.32 -31.04
C ILE A 200 -13.62 3.25 -32.58
N PHE A 201 -14.80 2.98 -33.15
CA PHE A 201 -15.00 2.97 -34.60
C PHE A 201 -14.69 4.33 -35.25
N LYS A 202 -15.10 5.43 -34.62
CA LYS A 202 -14.75 6.78 -35.09
C LYS A 202 -13.25 7.03 -35.06
N ARG A 203 -12.54 6.61 -34.02
CA ARG A 203 -11.08 6.74 -33.94
C ARG A 203 -10.38 5.93 -35.03
N PHE A 204 -10.77 4.68 -35.24
CA PHE A 204 -10.23 3.87 -36.34
C PHE A 204 -10.53 4.47 -37.71
N ALA A 205 -11.72 5.05 -37.92
CA ALA A 205 -12.04 5.75 -39.16
C ALA A 205 -11.20 7.02 -39.37
N MET A 206 -10.91 7.78 -38.30
CA MET A 206 -10.04 8.95 -38.38
C MET A 206 -8.58 8.56 -38.62
N GLU A 207 -8.06 7.53 -37.95
CA GLU A 207 -6.71 7.01 -38.17
C GLU A 207 -6.54 6.45 -39.60
N ALA A 208 -7.54 5.75 -40.13
CA ALA A 208 -7.54 5.30 -41.52
C ALA A 208 -7.57 6.47 -42.52
N ALA A 209 -8.35 7.53 -42.23
CA ALA A 209 -8.38 8.73 -43.05
C ALA A 209 -7.04 9.48 -43.02
N ASP A 210 -6.38 9.56 -41.87
CA ASP A 210 -5.08 10.22 -41.74
C ASP A 210 -3.95 9.42 -42.41
N CYS A 211 -4.02 8.08 -42.39
CA CYS A 211 -3.08 7.22 -43.12
C CYS A 211 -3.22 7.35 -44.65
N SER A 212 -4.46 7.48 -45.15
CA SER A 212 -4.71 7.73 -46.58
C SER A 212 -4.23 9.12 -47.05
N LYS A 213 -4.27 10.12 -46.16
CA LYS A 213 -3.76 11.47 -46.44
C LYS A 213 -2.23 11.53 -46.45
N SER A 214 -1.55 10.76 -45.59
CA SER A 214 -0.09 10.72 -45.56
C SER A 214 0.49 9.94 -46.74
N GLU A 215 -0.17 8.89 -47.23
CA GLU A 215 0.19 8.23 -48.49
C GLU A 215 0.01 9.15 -49.71
N PHE A 216 -1.04 9.96 -49.75
CA PHE A 216 -1.27 10.93 -50.83
C PHE A 216 -0.21 12.04 -50.86
N LEU A 217 0.26 12.50 -49.69
CA LEU A 217 1.28 13.56 -49.58
C LEU A 217 2.69 13.10 -49.99
N LEU A 218 3.00 11.81 -49.86
CA LEU A 218 4.27 11.21 -50.29
C LEU A 218 4.38 10.99 -51.81
N GLN A 219 3.27 11.02 -52.55
CA GLN A 219 3.28 10.91 -54.02
C GLN A 219 3.39 12.25 -54.75
N THR A 220 3.27 13.39 -54.05
CA THR A 220 3.24 14.73 -54.68
C THR A 220 4.57 15.49 -54.62
N THR A 221 5.65 14.88 -54.13
CA THR A 221 6.97 15.53 -54.08
C THR A 221 8.02 14.74 -54.86
N ASP A 222 7.90 14.72 -56.18
CA ASP A 222 9.06 14.50 -57.05
C ASP A 222 9.70 15.88 -57.33
N PRO A 223 11.00 16.08 -57.05
CA PRO A 223 11.67 17.32 -57.41
C PRO A 223 11.89 17.35 -58.93
N GLN A 224 11.42 18.41 -59.60
CA GLN A 224 11.79 18.70 -60.98
C GLN A 224 13.31 18.88 -61.06
N ILE A 225 13.99 17.91 -61.65
CA ILE A 225 15.38 18.01 -62.06
C ILE A 225 15.34 18.49 -63.51
N ASP A 226 15.60 19.77 -63.71
CA ASP A 226 15.82 20.37 -65.02
C ASP A 226 17.11 19.80 -65.62
N PHE A 227 17.00 19.08 -66.73
CA PHE A 227 18.14 18.76 -67.59
C PHE A 227 18.10 19.65 -68.83
N GLU A 228 18.91 20.71 -68.81
CA GLU A 228 19.36 21.41 -70.01
C GLU A 228 20.12 20.41 -70.90
N CYS A 229 19.81 20.40 -72.20
CA CYS A 229 20.71 19.87 -73.23
C CYS A 229 21.23 21.04 -74.07
N PRO A 230 22.57 21.21 -74.20
CA PRO A 230 23.20 22.25 -75.00
C PRO A 230 23.29 21.83 -76.50
N PRO A 231 23.74 22.71 -77.40
CA PRO A 231 23.08 23.13 -78.65
C PRO A 231 22.97 22.09 -79.77
#